data_AF-W2T992-F1
#
_entry.id   AF-W2T992-F1
#
_cell.length_a   1.000
_cell.length_b   1.000
_cell.length_c   1.000
_cell.angle_alpha   90.00
_cell.angle_beta   90.00
_cell.angle_gamma   90.00
#
_symmetry.space_group_name_H-M   'P 1'
#
loop_
_entity.id
_entity.type
_entity.pdbx_description
1 polymer ?
#
loop_
_entity_poly.entity_id
_entity_poly.type
_entity_poly.pdbx_seq_one_letter_code
_entity_poly.pdbx_strand_id
1 'polypeptide(L)'
;VFLEHEGLDSELIYPQGMSMTFPPEIQLKVMRAIKGLHKYDFVDPKQLHPTLETKKVKGLFLAGQINGTTGYEEAAAQGVVAGINAAASARSEEGMVIRRSQVYAVKVDRIGKYFERNVI
;
A
#
# COMPACT_ATOMS: atom_id res chain seq x y z
N VAL A 1 2.09 10.62 15.14
CA VAL A 1 2.28 11.99 14.61
C VAL A 1 1.88 11.97 13.16
N PHE A 2 0.99 12.87 12.76
CA PHE A 2 0.59 13.03 11.36
C PHE A 2 1.42 14.14 10.73
N LEU A 3 1.95 13.90 9.53
CA LEU A 3 2.86 14.81 8.83
C LEU A 3 2.12 15.40 7.62
N GLU A 4 1.81 16.68 7.69
CA GLU A 4 1.08 17.39 6.64
C GLU A 4 2.03 18.28 5.84
N HIS A 5 1.97 18.21 4.52
CA HIS A 5 2.64 19.20 3.68
C HIS A 5 1.87 20.51 3.78
N GLU A 6 2.57 21.61 4.08
CA GLU A 6 1.92 22.92 4.23
C GLU A 6 1.47 23.54 2.89
N GLY A 7 1.88 22.94 1.77
CA GLY A 7 1.46 23.35 0.43
C GLY A 7 2.06 22.46 -0.66
N LEU A 8 1.55 22.60 -1.88
CA LEU A 8 2.00 21.81 -3.04
C LEU A 8 3.47 22.08 -3.41
N ASP A 9 3.92 23.32 -3.26
CA ASP A 9 5.27 23.77 -3.62
C ASP A 9 6.14 24.12 -2.39
N SER A 10 5.75 23.67 -1.20
CA SER A 10 6.45 23.96 0.06
C SER A 10 7.22 22.74 0.56
N GLU A 11 8.48 22.96 0.96
CA GLU A 11 9.29 21.91 1.61
C GLU A 11 8.96 21.77 3.11
N LEU A 12 8.05 22.58 3.63
CA LEU A 12 7.65 22.54 5.04
C LEU A 12 6.62 21.46 5.30
N ILE A 13 6.89 20.68 6.34
CA ILE A 13 6.01 19.62 6.84
C ILE A 13 5.61 19.98 8.26
N TYR A 14 4.31 20.09 8.49
CA TYR A 14 3.72 20.33 9.78
C TYR A 14 3.49 19.01 10.52
N PRO A 15 4.17 18.77 11.67
CA PRO A 15 3.92 17.61 12.50
C PRO A 15 2.71 17.87 13.40
N GLN A 16 1.52 17.58 12.87
CA GLN A 16 0.25 17.87 13.53
C GLN A 16 0.18 17.24 14.92
N GLY A 17 -0.23 18.05 15.91
CA GLY A 17 -0.35 17.68 17.32
C GLY A 17 0.95 17.78 18.13
N MET A 18 2.02 18.37 17.57
CA MET A 18 3.33 18.52 18.23
C MET A 18 3.72 19.97 18.57
N SER A 19 2.75 20.79 18.98
CA SER A 19 3.04 22.14 19.47
C SER A 19 3.76 22.08 20.82
N MET A 20 4.93 22.70 20.93
CA MET A 20 5.78 22.67 22.12
C MET A 20 6.30 24.07 22.47
N THR A 21 6.46 24.35 23.76
CA THR A 21 7.07 25.59 24.27
C THR A 21 8.53 25.42 24.71
N PHE A 22 9.10 24.22 24.53
CA PHE A 22 10.49 23.94 24.87
C PHE A 22 11.46 24.74 24.00
N PRO A 23 12.72 24.92 24.46
CA PRO A 23 13.78 25.45 23.61
C PRO A 23 14.01 24.60 22.34
N PRO A 24 14.40 25.19 21.20
CA PRO A 24 14.52 24.50 19.90
C PRO A 24 15.38 23.23 19.92
N GLU A 25 16.47 23.21 20.70
CA GLU A 25 17.38 22.09 20.82
C GLU A 25 16.74 20.86 21.48
N ILE A 26 15.72 21.07 22.32
CA ILE A 26 14.94 20.00 22.95
C ILE A 26 13.84 19.53 22.01
N GLN A 27 13.16 20.45 21.30
CA GLN A 27 12.18 20.08 20.27
C GLN A 27 12.80 19.17 19.21
N LEU A 28 14.01 19.47 18.75
CA LEU A 28 14.72 18.66 17.75
C LEU A 28 15.04 17.24 18.26
N LYS A 29 15.38 17.09 19.55
CA LYS A 29 15.62 15.77 20.16
C LYS A 29 14.32 14.96 20.26
N VAL A 30 13.20 15.61 20.62
CA VAL A 30 11.87 14.98 20.65
C VAL A 30 11.49 14.48 19.27
N MET A 31 11.59 15.31 18.22
CA MET A 31 11.26 14.93 16.84
C MET A 31 12.05 13.70 16.36
N ARG A 32 13.35 13.62 16.67
CA ARG A 32 14.23 12.51 16.29
C ARG A 32 13.94 11.21 17.04
N ALA A 33 13.21 11.25 18.16
CA ALA A 33 12.90 10.09 18.98
C ALA A 33 11.56 9.40 18.62
N ILE A 34 10.74 10.01 17.75
CA ILE A 34 9.39 9.53 17.45
C ILE A 34 9.43 8.28 16.55
N LYS A 35 9.06 7.14 17.15
CA LYS A 35 8.72 5.89 16.44
C LYS A 35 7.36 6.00 15.72
N GLY A 36 7.29 6.74 14.61
CA GLY A 36 6.04 6.97 13.86
C GLY A 36 6.12 7.72 12.53
N LEU A 37 7.25 8.35 12.20
CA LEU A 37 7.83 8.33 10.83
C LEU A 37 8.08 6.86 10.31
N HIS A 38 7.24 5.92 10.76
CA HIS A 38 7.47 4.48 10.89
C HIS A 38 6.29 3.74 10.24
N LYS A 39 6.59 2.55 9.71
CA LYS A 39 5.81 1.75 8.74
C LYS A 39 4.34 1.48 9.11
N TYR A 40 3.45 1.59 8.12
CA TYR A 40 2.12 0.97 8.14
C TYR A 40 2.24 -0.56 8.14
N ASP A 41 1.38 -1.24 8.90
CA ASP A 41 1.20 -2.68 8.78
C ASP A 41 0.46 -3.00 7.49
N PHE A 42 0.99 -3.95 6.72
CA PHE A 42 0.41 -4.42 5.49
C PHE A 42 0.45 -5.95 5.47
N VAL A 43 -0.48 -6.56 4.75
CA VAL A 43 -0.44 -7.99 4.47
C VAL A 43 0.67 -8.23 3.46
N ASP A 44 1.63 -9.10 3.80
CA ASP A 44 2.67 -9.52 2.86
C ASP A 44 1.99 -10.00 1.56
N PRO A 45 2.20 -9.34 0.41
CA PRO A 45 1.53 -9.68 -0.84
C PRO A 45 1.78 -11.13 -1.28
N LYS A 46 2.82 -11.81 -0.76
CA LYS A 46 3.04 -13.25 -0.98
C LYS A 46 1.92 -14.13 -0.42
N GLN A 47 1.09 -13.60 0.48
CA GLN A 47 -0.10 -14.28 1.00
C GLN A 47 -1.28 -14.22 0.03
N LEU A 48 -1.14 -13.53 -1.11
CA LEU A 48 -2.15 -13.45 -2.15
C LEU A 48 -1.80 -14.34 -3.34
N HIS A 49 -2.81 -14.75 -4.10
CA HIS A 49 -2.66 -15.21 -5.47
C HIS A 49 -2.50 -13.99 -6.41
N PRO A 50 -2.03 -14.17 -7.66
CA PRO A 50 -2.01 -13.10 -8.66
C PRO A 50 -3.38 -12.47 -8.95
N THR A 51 -4.46 -13.15 -8.57
CA THR A 51 -5.85 -12.66 -8.62
C THR A 51 -6.21 -11.69 -7.49
N LEU A 52 -5.29 -11.45 -6.55
CA LEU A 52 -5.48 -10.71 -5.28
C LEU A 52 -6.35 -11.42 -4.24
N GLU A 53 -6.71 -12.69 -4.48
CA GLU A 53 -7.35 -13.55 -3.49
C GLU A 53 -6.36 -14.00 -2.43
N THR A 54 -6.75 -14.05 -1.16
CA THR A 54 -5.88 -14.58 -0.11
C THR A 54 -5.72 -16.10 -0.22
N LYS A 55 -4.52 -16.60 0.04
CA LYS A 55 -4.25 -18.05 0.07
C LYS A 55 -4.89 -18.77 1.24
N LYS A 56 -5.16 -18.05 2.34
CA LYS A 56 -5.68 -18.62 3.59
C LYS A 56 -7.21 -18.66 3.64
N VAL A 57 -7.87 -17.69 3.02
CA VAL A 57 -9.33 -17.55 3.04
C VAL A 57 -9.82 -17.43 1.61
N LYS A 58 -10.44 -18.50 1.12
CA LYS A 58 -11.09 -18.51 -0.19
C LYS A 58 -12.22 -17.48 -0.22
N GLY A 59 -12.32 -16.74 -1.32
CA GLY A 59 -13.30 -15.69 -1.53
C GLY A 59 -12.96 -14.33 -0.89
N LEU A 60 -11.83 -14.22 -0.17
CA LEU A 60 -11.36 -12.96 0.39
C LEU A 60 -10.33 -12.33 -0.56
N PHE A 61 -10.58 -11.10 -0.99
CA PHE A 61 -9.70 -10.35 -1.91
C PHE A 61 -9.22 -9.07 -1.25
N LEU A 62 -7.93 -8.76 -1.40
CA LEU A 62 -7.31 -7.57 -0.80
C LEU A 62 -6.79 -6.62 -1.88
N ALA A 63 -7.02 -5.32 -1.73
CA ALA A 63 -6.58 -4.30 -2.66
C ALA A 63 -6.24 -2.99 -1.94
N GLY A 64 -5.25 -2.26 -2.48
CA GLY A 64 -4.87 -0.94 -1.99
C GLY A 64 -3.92 -0.97 -0.81
N GLN A 65 -4.12 -0.05 0.14
CA GLN A 65 -3.13 0.23 1.19
C GLN A 65 -2.80 -0.99 2.05
N ILE A 66 -3.76 -1.90 2.22
CA ILE A 66 -3.58 -3.18 2.93
C ILE A 66 -2.55 -4.10 2.27
N ASN A 67 -2.27 -3.92 0.97
CA ASN A 67 -1.23 -4.62 0.23
C ASN A 67 0.10 -3.85 0.20
N GLY A 68 0.24 -2.78 0.99
CA GLY A 68 1.45 -1.97 1.11
C GLY A 68 1.60 -0.91 0.01
N THR A 69 0.53 -0.56 -0.72
CA THR A 69 0.54 0.62 -1.59
C THR A 69 0.22 1.89 -0.81
N THR A 70 0.61 3.04 -1.32
CA THR A 70 0.29 4.35 -0.71
C THR A 70 -0.25 5.35 -1.73
N GLY A 71 -0.27 5.01 -3.02
CA GLY A 71 -0.82 5.86 -4.07
C GLY A 71 -2.23 5.46 -4.44
N TYR A 72 -3.04 6.46 -4.77
CA TYR A 72 -4.46 6.31 -5.06
C TYR A 72 -4.71 5.52 -6.35
N GLU A 73 -3.91 5.79 -7.37
CA GLU A 73 -3.99 5.18 -8.69
C GLU A 73 -3.81 3.67 -8.60
N GLU A 74 -2.90 3.23 -7.73
CA GLU A 74 -2.55 1.81 -7.63
C GLU A 74 -3.48 1.07 -6.69
N ALA A 75 -4.01 1.75 -5.68
CA ALA A 75 -5.14 1.23 -4.92
C ALA A 75 -6.38 1.05 -5.80
N ALA A 76 -6.68 2.02 -6.68
CA ALA A 76 -7.79 1.93 -7.62
C ALA A 76 -7.60 0.78 -8.62
N ALA A 77 -6.41 0.64 -9.21
CA ALA A 77 -6.12 -0.44 -10.14
C ALA A 77 -6.25 -1.83 -9.48
N GLN A 78 -5.73 -1.99 -8.26
CA GLN A 78 -5.90 -3.24 -7.50
C GLN A 78 -7.37 -3.50 -7.15
N GLY A 79 -8.12 -2.45 -6.80
CA GLY A 79 -9.55 -2.56 -6.49
C GLY A 79 -10.35 -3.10 -7.67
N VAL A 80 -10.08 -2.61 -8.88
CA VAL A 80 -10.73 -3.11 -10.10
C VAL A 80 -10.42 -4.60 -10.32
N VAL A 81 -9.15 -5.01 -10.20
CA VAL A 81 -8.74 -6.42 -10.39
C VAL A 81 -9.36 -7.33 -9.33
N ALA A 82 -9.26 -6.95 -8.05
CA ALA A 82 -9.84 -7.69 -6.95
C ALA A 82 -11.37 -7.83 -7.12
N GLY A 83 -12.05 -6.77 -7.55
CA GLY A 83 -13.48 -6.78 -7.82
C GLY A 83 -13.87 -7.73 -8.96
N ILE A 84 -13.15 -7.69 -10.08
CA ILE A 84 -13.37 -8.62 -11.22
C ILE A 84 -13.22 -10.06 -10.76
N ASN A 85 -12.17 -10.36 -9.99
CA ASN A 85 -11.89 -11.73 -9.54
C ASN A 85 -12.82 -12.20 -8.43
N ALA A 86 -13.27 -11.30 -7.56
CA ALA A 86 -14.31 -11.58 -6.58
C ALA A 86 -15.64 -11.94 -7.27
N ALA A 87 -16.02 -11.19 -8.30
CA ALA A 87 -17.20 -11.48 -9.10
C ALA A 87 -17.08 -12.82 -9.84
N ALA A 88 -15.94 -13.10 -10.48
CA ALA A 88 -15.69 -14.38 -11.14
C ALA A 88 -15.75 -15.56 -10.14
N SER A 89 -15.11 -15.41 -8.97
CA SER A 89 -15.13 -16.44 -7.91
C SER A 89 -16.55 -16.71 -7.40
N ALA A 90 -17.37 -15.67 -7.20
CA ALA A 90 -18.77 -15.81 -6.82
C ALA A 90 -19.61 -16.54 -7.89
N ARG A 91 -19.22 -16.43 -9.18
CA ARG A 91 -19.84 -17.16 -10.30
C ARG A 91 -19.20 -18.52 -10.60
N SER A 92 -18.19 -18.94 -9.82
CA SER A 92 -17.38 -20.15 -10.10
C SER A 92 -16.71 -20.12 -11.48
N GLU A 93 -16.37 -18.94 -11.96
CA GLU A 93 -15.65 -18.70 -13.21
C GLU A 93 -14.14 -18.56 -12.96
N GLU A 94 -13.34 -18.68 -14.02
CA GLU A 94 -11.91 -18.45 -13.96
C GLU A 94 -11.60 -16.95 -13.77
N GLY A 95 -10.71 -16.65 -12.81
CA GLY A 95 -10.30 -15.28 -12.51
C GLY A 95 -9.31 -14.73 -13.55
N MET A 96 -9.33 -13.41 -13.73
CA MET A 96 -8.35 -12.69 -14.51
C MET A 96 -7.03 -12.52 -13.75
N VAL A 97 -5.92 -12.87 -14.42
CA VAL A 97 -4.57 -12.56 -13.97
C VAL A 97 -3.96 -11.51 -14.89
N ILE A 98 -3.58 -10.37 -14.34
CA ILE A 98 -2.90 -9.32 -15.11
C ILE A 98 -1.42 -9.63 -15.19
N ARG A 99 -0.92 -9.82 -16.42
CA ARG A 99 0.53 -9.96 -16.68
C ARG A 99 1.17 -8.60 -16.83
N ARG A 100 2.44 -8.49 -16.43
CA ARG A 100 3.24 -7.25 -16.53
C ARG A 100 3.28 -6.64 -17.92
N SER A 101 3.30 -7.47 -18.95
CA SER A 101 3.34 -7.01 -20.34
C SER A 101 2.03 -6.36 -20.82
N GLN A 102 0.96 -6.40 -20.03
CA GLN A 102 -0.38 -6.00 -20.46
C GLN A 102 -0.83 -4.65 -19.89
N VAL A 103 -0.19 -4.09 -18.85
CA VAL A 103 -0.69 -2.87 -18.19
C VAL A 103 0.42 -1.95 -17.65
N TYR A 104 0.33 -0.65 -17.96
CA TYR A 104 1.13 0.45 -17.41
C TYR A 104 0.72 0.89 -15.99
N ALA A 105 0.05 0.03 -15.21
CA ALA A 105 -0.38 0.36 -13.84
C ALA A 105 0.82 0.15 -12.88
N VAL A 106 1.63 1.21 -12.76
CA VAL A 106 2.99 1.23 -12.19
C VAL A 106 3.15 0.66 -10.76
N LYS A 107 2.09 0.34 -10.00
CA LYS A 107 2.24 -0.39 -8.71
C LYS A 107 1.23 -1.49 -8.38
N VAL A 108 0.53 -2.09 -9.36
CA VAL A 108 0.19 -3.53 -9.23
C VAL A 108 1.50 -4.35 -9.26
N ASP A 109 2.53 -3.79 -9.89
CA ASP A 109 3.84 -4.38 -10.13
C ASP A 109 4.70 -4.66 -8.87
N ARG A 110 4.52 -3.92 -7.76
CA ARG A 110 5.26 -4.20 -6.52
C ARG A 110 4.86 -5.52 -5.86
N ILE A 111 3.62 -5.95 -6.07
CA ILE A 111 3.16 -7.28 -5.68
C ILE A 111 3.86 -8.33 -6.57
N GLY A 112 3.93 -8.09 -7.88
CA GLY A 112 4.66 -8.94 -8.85
C GLY A 112 6.16 -9.10 -8.56
N LYS A 113 6.86 -8.05 -8.08
CA LYS A 113 8.29 -8.12 -7.71
C LYS A 113 8.57 -9.08 -6.54
N TYR A 114 7.59 -9.33 -5.67
CA TYR A 114 7.70 -10.38 -4.64
C TYR A 114 7.48 -11.79 -5.20
N PHE A 115 6.79 -11.93 -6.34
CA PHE A 115 6.51 -13.21 -6.99
C PHE A 115 7.59 -13.65 -7.97
N GLU A 116 8.20 -12.74 -8.73
CA GLU A 116 9.27 -13.09 -9.68
C GLU A 116 10.61 -13.44 -9.04
N ARG A 117 10.82 -13.09 -7.77
CA ARG A 117 12.10 -13.34 -7.08
C ARG A 117 12.32 -14.79 -6.63
N ASN A 118 11.46 -15.74 -7.02
CA ASN A 118 11.57 -17.17 -6.69
C ASN A 118 11.13 -18.12 -7.82
N VAL A 119 11.37 -17.74 -9.08
CA VAL A 119 11.39 -18.71 -10.20
C VAL A 119 12.74 -18.62 -10.90
N ILE A 120 13.81 -18.77 -10.12
CA ILE A 120 15.11 -19.39 -10.45
C ILE A 120 15.68 -19.92 -9.14
#